data_AF-A0A258WWT1-F1
#
_entry.id   AF-A0A258WWT1-F1
#
_cell.length_a   1.000
_cell.length_b   1.000
_cell.length_c   1.000
_cell.angle_alpha   90.00
_cell.angle_beta   90.00
_cell.angle_gamma   90.00
#
_symmetry.space_group_name_H-M   'P 1'
#
loop_
_entity.id
_entity.type
_entity.pdbx_description
1 polymer ?
#
loop_
_entity_poly.entity_id
_entity_poly.type
_entity_poly.pdbx_seq_one_letter_code
_entity_poly.pdbx_strand_id
1 'polypeptide(L)'
;MNRSLATAASGAVYGTARHSFRASLPRHALRELPKLEPEVIAAMRRAEERLREMEVRSEPVNIKRITMQDVREFLIAYCACFMAVMAFIA
;
A
#
# COMPACT_ATOMS: atom_id res chain seq x y z
N MET A 1 -2.29 -8.09 -30.11
CA MET A 1 -1.90 -7.25 -28.95
C MET A 1 -3.16 -6.75 -28.27
N ASN A 2 -3.23 -6.83 -26.94
CA ASN A 2 -3.93 -5.93 -26.00
C ASN A 2 -4.12 -6.66 -24.66
N ARG A 3 -3.04 -6.69 -23.87
CA ARG A 3 -3.08 -6.98 -22.43
C ARG A 3 -3.13 -5.65 -21.68
N SER A 4 -3.79 -5.68 -20.52
CA SER A 4 -3.72 -4.69 -19.42
C SER A 4 -4.83 -3.65 -19.33
N LEU A 5 -6.04 -4.13 -19.00
CA LEU A 5 -7.00 -3.42 -18.15
C LEU A 5 -7.39 -4.36 -17.00
N ALA A 6 -6.38 -4.96 -16.39
CA ALA A 6 -6.48 -5.82 -15.20
C ALA A 6 -6.11 -5.01 -13.95
N THR A 7 -6.87 -3.95 -13.69
CA THR A 7 -7.03 -3.36 -12.35
C THR A 7 -8.51 -2.98 -12.18
N ALA A 8 -9.39 -3.85 -12.70
CA ALA A 8 -10.74 -3.94 -12.20
C ALA A 8 -10.67 -4.30 -10.72
N ALA A 9 -11.24 -3.44 -9.89
CA ALA A 9 -11.90 -3.81 -8.64
C ALA A 9 -11.19 -4.93 -7.84
N SER A 10 -10.10 -4.59 -7.15
CA SER A 10 -9.76 -5.35 -5.94
C SER A 10 -10.71 -4.96 -4.80
N GLY A 11 -12.02 -5.01 -5.07
CA GLY A 11 -12.97 -5.26 -4.01
C GLY A 11 -12.66 -6.67 -3.58
N ALA A 12 -11.97 -6.82 -2.45
CA ALA A 12 -11.64 -8.12 -1.90
C ALA A 12 -12.87 -9.01 -2.00
N VAL A 13 -12.81 -10.03 -2.88
CA VAL A 13 -13.79 -11.10 -2.91
C VAL A 13 -13.55 -11.87 -1.64
N TYR A 14 -14.07 -11.34 -0.53
CA TYR A 14 -14.14 -12.05 0.73
C TYR A 14 -14.96 -13.28 0.42
N GLY A 15 -14.27 -14.43 0.34
CA GLY A 15 -14.90 -15.71 0.10
C GLY A 15 -16.11 -15.84 1.04
N THR A 16 -17.20 -16.37 0.51
CA THR A 16 -18.44 -16.66 1.23
C THR A 16 -18.26 -17.65 2.39
N ALA A 17 -17.03 -18.10 2.65
CA ALA A 17 -16.65 -18.85 3.82
C ALA A 17 -16.77 -17.97 5.07
N ARG A 18 -17.57 -18.44 6.04
CA ARG A 18 -17.78 -17.81 7.35
C ARG A 18 -16.45 -17.72 8.13
N HIS A 19 -15.67 -16.66 7.88
CA HIS A 19 -14.45 -16.39 8.64
C HIS A 19 -14.80 -16.02 10.08
N SER A 20 -14.14 -16.64 11.06
CA SER A 20 -14.30 -16.35 12.50
C SER A 20 -14.17 -14.86 12.81
N PHE A 21 -13.28 -14.18 12.10
CA PHE A 21 -13.12 -12.73 12.19
C PHE A 21 -14.38 -11.94 11.79
N ARG A 22 -15.12 -12.34 10.74
CA ARG A 22 -16.37 -11.65 10.38
C ARG A 22 -17.49 -11.86 11.40
N ALA A 23 -17.44 -12.96 12.18
CA ALA A 23 -18.42 -13.23 13.22
C ALA A 23 -18.24 -12.33 14.46
N SER A 24 -17.01 -11.87 14.73
CA SER A 24 -16.74 -10.94 15.83
C SER A 24 -16.92 -9.47 15.45
N LEU A 25 -17.13 -9.17 14.16
CA LEU A 25 -17.29 -7.79 13.71
C LEU A 25 -18.68 -7.23 14.04
N PRO A 26 -18.76 -5.99 14.54
CA PRO A 26 -20.02 -5.26 14.68
C PRO A 26 -20.80 -5.15 13.36
N ARG A 27 -22.13 -5.15 13.42
CA ARG A 27 -23.01 -5.13 12.24
C ARG A 27 -22.74 -3.96 11.28
N HIS A 28 -22.33 -2.80 11.81
CA HIS A 28 -22.02 -1.62 10.98
C HIS A 28 -20.76 -1.80 10.13
N ALA A 29 -19.80 -2.63 10.55
CA ALA A 29 -18.58 -2.94 9.80
C ALA A 29 -18.82 -3.96 8.67
N LEU A 30 -19.94 -4.68 8.72
CA LEU A 30 -20.36 -5.61 7.68
C LEU A 30 -21.24 -4.96 6.61
N ARG A 31 -21.54 -3.66 6.75
CA ARG A 31 -22.30 -2.91 5.76
C ARG A 31 -21.52 -2.87 4.46
N GLU A 32 -22.20 -3.12 3.35
CA GLU A 32 -21.60 -2.94 2.03
C GLU A 32 -21.08 -1.51 1.90
N LEU A 33 -19.89 -1.37 1.30
CA LEU A 33 -19.34 -0.05 1.03
C LEU A 33 -20.35 0.74 0.16
N PRO A 34 -20.53 2.05 0.41
CA PRO A 34 -21.38 2.86 -0.43
C PRO A 34 -20.94 2.73 -1.89
N LYS A 35 -21.89 2.48 -2.80
CA LYS A 35 -21.62 2.59 -4.23
C LYS A 35 -21.38 4.08 -4.49
N LEU A 36 -20.15 4.42 -4.88
CA LEU A 36 -19.83 5.81 -5.20
C LEU A 36 -20.57 6.21 -6.49
N GLU A 37 -21.28 7.33 -6.42
CA GLU A 37 -21.79 8.03 -7.60
C GLU A 37 -20.63 8.38 -8.54
N PRO A 38 -20.87 8.42 -9.88
CA PRO A 38 -19.81 8.60 -10.87
C PRO A 38 -19.03 9.92 -10.69
N GLU A 39 -19.67 10.96 -10.16
CA GLU A 39 -19.05 12.25 -9.87
C GLU A 39 -18.01 12.15 -8.74
N VAL A 40 -18.29 11.35 -7.71
CA VAL A 40 -17.39 11.16 -6.56
C VAL A 40 -16.15 10.37 -6.98
N ILE A 41 -16.33 9.38 -7.86
CA ILE A 41 -15.21 8.62 -8.45
C ILE A 41 -14.29 9.56 -9.24
N ALA A 42 -14.87 10.46 -10.05
CA ALA A 42 -14.10 11.43 -10.79
C ALA A 42 -13.35 12.42 -9.87
N ALA A 43 -13.99 12.87 -8.79
CA ALA A 43 -13.36 13.74 -7.80
C ALA A 43 -12.20 13.04 -7.07
N MET A 44 -12.37 11.77 -6.68
CA MET A 44 -11.31 10.97 -6.07
C MET A 44 -10.11 10.78 -7.01
N ARG A 45 -10.35 10.49 -8.29
CA ARG A 45 -9.27 10.33 -9.27
C ARG A 45 -8.44 11.61 -9.43
N ARG A 46 -9.09 12.78 -9.50
CA ARG A 46 -8.39 14.08 -9.56
C ARG A 46 -7.60 14.37 -8.29
N ALA A 47 -8.15 13.98 -7.12
CA ALA A 47 -7.43 14.13 -5.86
C ALA A 47 -6.20 13.22 -5.80
N GLU A 48 -6.31 11.98 -6.30
CA GLU A 48 -5.19 11.04 -6.40
C GLU A 48 -4.09 11.56 -7.34
N GLU A 49 -4.47 12.16 -8.48
CA GLU A 49 -3.52 12.81 -9.40
C GLU A 49 -2.74 13.94 -8.71
N ARG A 50 -3.43 14.84 -7.98
CA ARG A 50 -2.78 15.91 -7.21
C ARG A 50 -1.88 15.40 -6.09
N LEU A 51 -2.28 14.34 -5.40
CA LEU A 51 -1.47 13.71 -4.36
C LEU A 51 -0.22 13.04 -4.93
N ARG A 52 -0.30 12.53 -6.17
CA ARG A 52 0.84 11.95 -6.89
C ARG A 52 1.85 13.02 -7.28
N GLU A 53 1.38 14.20 -7.70
CA GLU A 53 2.23 15.36 -7.97
C GLU A 53 2.94 15.89 -6.72
N MET A 54 2.30 15.77 -5.55
CA MET A 54 2.89 16.22 -4.27
C MET A 54 3.95 15.25 -3.71
N GLU A 55 4.32 14.16 -4.41
CA GLU A 55 5.36 13.18 -4.01
C GLU A 55 5.22 12.59 -2.58
N VAL A 56 4.07 12.76 -1.92
CA VAL A 56 3.86 12.30 -0.53
C VAL A 56 3.90 10.76 -0.43
N ARG A 57 3.67 10.06 -1.54
CA ARG A 57 3.67 8.61 -1.62
C ARG A 57 4.91 8.14 -2.36
N SER A 58 5.80 7.46 -1.64
CA SER A 58 6.89 6.69 -2.25
C SER A 58 6.32 5.69 -3.26
N GLU A 59 7.00 5.54 -4.40
CA GLU A 59 6.70 4.52 -5.41
C GLU A 59 6.54 3.15 -4.73
N PRO A 60 5.54 2.33 -5.09
CA PRO A 60 5.33 1.04 -4.46
C PRO A 60 6.59 0.16 -4.55
N VAL A 61 7.07 -0.29 -3.39
CA VAL A 61 8.29 -1.09 -3.27
C VAL A 61 8.10 -2.43 -3.98
N ASN A 62 8.76 -2.58 -5.13
CA ASN A 62 8.74 -3.83 -5.90
C ASN A 62 9.78 -4.81 -5.33
N ILE A 63 9.34 -5.64 -4.37
CA ILE A 63 10.17 -6.63 -3.66
C ILE A 63 10.91 -7.62 -4.60
N LYS A 64 10.36 -7.88 -5.79
CA LYS A 64 10.96 -8.78 -6.79
C LYS A 64 12.16 -8.17 -7.54
N ARG A 65 12.41 -6.87 -7.40
CA ARG A 65 13.48 -6.15 -8.11
C ARG A 65 14.53 -5.56 -7.17
N ILE A 66 14.74 -6.15 -5.99
CA ILE A 66 15.82 -5.72 -5.10
C ILE A 66 17.15 -5.93 -5.83
N THR A 67 17.86 -4.83 -6.09
CA THR A 67 19.15 -4.83 -6.78
C THR A 67 20.30 -4.94 -5.79
N MET A 68 21.50 -5.28 -6.27
CA MET A 68 22.72 -5.25 -5.43
C MET A 68 23.06 -3.83 -4.94
N GLN A 69 22.58 -2.81 -5.64
CA GLN A 69 22.77 -1.41 -5.25
C GLN A 69 21.91 -1.06 -4.03
N ASP A 70 20.64 -1.49 -4.00
CA ASP A 70 19.74 -1.26 -2.86
C ASP A 70 20.27 -1.95 -1.59
N VAL A 71 20.82 -3.17 -1.73
CA VAL A 71 21.44 -3.90 -0.62
C VAL A 71 22.65 -3.16 -0.07
N ARG A 72 23.52 -2.64 -0.96
CA ARG A 72 24.69 -1.85 -0.53
C ARG A 72 24.26 -0.60 0.22
N GLU A 73 23.28 0.12 -0.29
CA GLU A 73 22.79 1.36 0.32
C GLU A 73 22.15 1.10 1.70
N PHE A 74 21.38 0.01 1.81
CA PHE A 74 20.86 -0.45 3.09
C PHE A 74 21.96 -0.81 4.09
N LEU A 75 23.00 -1.54 3.66
CA LEU A 75 24.12 -1.92 4.52
C LEU A 75 24.92 -0.71 5.02
N ILE A 76 25.13 0.30 4.17
CA ILE A 76 25.80 1.55 4.57
C ILE A 76 24.99 2.26 5.65
N ALA A 77 23.68 2.42 5.43
CA ALA A 77 22.79 3.03 6.41
C ALA A 77 22.78 2.25 7.74
N TYR A 78 22.70 0.91 7.67
CA TYR A 78 22.76 0.04 8.84
C TYR A 78 24.07 0.20 9.63
N CYS A 79 25.22 0.15 8.96
CA CYS A 79 26.53 0.32 9.60
C CYS A 79 26.69 1.69 10.25
N ALA A 80 26.22 2.76 9.60
CA ALA A 80 26.25 4.11 10.17
C ALA A 80 25.43 4.19 11.46
N CYS A 81 24.19 3.69 11.44
CA CYS A 81 23.32 3.64 12.62
C CYS A 81 23.93 2.82 13.75
N PHE A 82 24.46 1.63 13.43
CA PHE A 82 25.07 0.76 14.42
C PHE A 82 26.29 1.41 15.09
N MET A 83 27.19 2.01 14.29
CA MET A 83 28.34 2.73 14.84
C MET A 83 27.93 3.91 15.72
N ALA A 84 26.88 4.66 15.33
CA ALA A 84 26.37 5.75 16.14
C ALA A 84 25.82 5.25 17.50
N VAL A 85 25.08 4.14 17.50
CA VAL A 85 24.58 3.52 18.74
C VAL A 85 25.74 3.01 19.61
N MET A 86 26.71 2.32 19.02
CA MET A 86 27.88 1.83 19.74
C MET A 86 28.71 2.97 20.35
N ALA A 87 28.92 4.06 19.60
CA ALA A 87 29.64 5.25 20.10
C ALA A 87 28.87 6.03 21.16
N PHE A 88 27.54 5.91 21.20
CA PHE A 88 26.72 6.55 22.23
C PHE A 88 26.68 5.75 23.53
N ILE A 89 26.79 4.41 23.44
CA ILE A 89 26.65 3.51 24.59
C ILE A 89 28.02 3.15 25.21
N ALA A 90 29.10 3.13 24.43
CA ALA A 90 30.47 2.86 24.90
C ALA A 90 31.12 4.09 25.55
#